data_AF-A0A381U225-F1
#
_entry.id   AF-A0A381U225-F1
#
_cell.length_a   1.000
_cell.length_b   1.000
_cell.length_c   1.000
_cell.angle_alpha   90.00
_cell.angle_beta   90.00
_cell.angle_gamma   90.00
#
_symmetry.space_group_name_H-M   'P 1'
#
loop_
_entity.id
_entity.type
_entity.pdbx_description
1 polymer ?
#
loop_
_entity_poly.entity_id
_entity_poly.type
_entity_poly.pdbx_seq_one_letter_code
_entity_poly.pdbx_strand_id
1 'polypeptide(L)'
;MNFGVDWARNSTTNHNLGTSLTVINHSDTSNTVYDITDPNYWNSDSLNKELDRVFDVCIGCRLCFNLCPSFPALFDAVDNAGNKKREIAEAEGRVEKKVEREDYLDLPEGEHASEASIEVEFCGEVTDLTGAERWDVVDLCYQCKLCDTVCPYTPGKDHEFQLEFPKLMTRAQAIRTKERGIKSSDKFLANTDFVGKLGSIIGPLLNLSNRIS
;
A
#
# COMPACT_ATOMS: atom_id res chain seq x y z
N MET A 1 1.72 19.81 2.97
CA MET A 1 0.26 20.03 3.04
C MET A 1 -0.35 18.72 3.52
N ASN A 2 -0.53 18.57 4.84
CA ASN A 2 -1.08 17.36 5.46
C ASN A 2 -2.58 17.53 5.68
N PHE A 3 -3.41 17.03 4.76
CA PHE A 3 -4.86 17.01 4.93
C PHE A 3 -5.47 15.84 4.14
N GLY A 4 -6.08 14.87 4.85
CA GLY A 4 -6.86 13.75 4.31
C GLY A 4 -6.33 12.39 4.75
N VAL A 5 -7.16 11.61 5.45
CA VAL A 5 -6.83 10.34 6.15
C VAL A 5 -5.47 10.36 6.86
N ASP A 6 -5.40 10.97 8.05
CA ASP A 6 -4.26 10.77 8.94
C ASP A 6 -4.24 9.32 9.41
N TRP A 7 -3.51 8.45 8.71
CA TRP A 7 -3.06 7.17 9.27
C TRP A 7 -2.27 7.40 10.58
N ALA A 8 -1.75 8.62 10.75
CA ALA A 8 -1.12 9.14 11.95
C ALA A 8 -2.07 9.32 13.16
N ARG A 9 -3.40 9.39 12.98
CA ARG A 9 -4.33 9.63 14.11
C ARG A 9 -4.64 8.40 14.94
N ASN A 10 -4.47 7.19 14.39
CA ASN A 10 -4.59 5.94 15.15
C ASN A 10 -3.24 5.40 15.65
N SER A 11 -2.13 6.12 15.40
CA SER A 11 -0.80 5.76 15.91
C SER A 11 -0.46 6.40 17.26
N THR A 12 -1.41 7.07 17.92
CA THR A 12 -1.27 7.38 19.36
C THR A 12 -1.47 6.11 20.19
N THR A 13 -0.42 5.31 20.31
CA THR A 13 -0.07 4.66 21.58
C THR A 13 1.38 4.14 21.52
N ASN A 14 2.25 4.88 22.22
CA ASN A 14 3.47 4.41 22.87
C ASN A 14 4.57 3.80 22.00
N HIS A 15 5.57 4.63 21.69
CA HIS A 15 6.97 4.19 21.70
C HIS A 15 7.35 3.75 23.13
N ASN A 16 6.89 2.58 23.54
CA ASN A 16 7.50 1.82 24.62
C ASN A 16 8.30 0.70 23.98
N LEU A 17 9.61 0.76 24.14
CA LEU A 17 10.50 -0.39 24.00
C LEU A 17 9.95 -1.49 24.92
N GLY A 18 9.28 -2.48 24.34
CA GLY A 18 8.72 -3.64 25.06
C GLY A 18 7.20 -3.79 25.02
N THR A 19 6.56 -3.77 23.85
CA THR A 19 5.12 -4.05 23.74
C THR A 19 4.80 -4.96 22.56
N SER A 20 4.37 -6.18 22.89
CA SER A 20 3.57 -7.15 22.13
C SER A 20 3.40 -6.85 20.63
N LEU A 21 4.04 -7.66 19.78
CA LEU A 21 3.59 -7.91 18.41
C LEU A 21 2.06 -8.06 18.44
N THR A 22 1.32 -7.11 17.88
CA THR A 22 -0.11 -7.30 17.63
C THR A 22 -0.20 -8.30 16.50
N VAL A 23 -0.27 -9.58 16.84
CA VAL A 23 -0.47 -10.65 15.86
C VAL A 23 -1.75 -10.34 15.09
N ILE A 24 -1.62 -9.95 13.83
CA ILE A 24 -2.75 -9.71 12.95
C ILE A 24 -3.39 -11.07 12.63
N ASN A 25 -4.68 -11.22 12.91
CA ASN A 25 -5.42 -12.39 12.49
C ASN A 25 -5.80 -12.25 11.01
N HIS A 26 -5.09 -12.95 10.11
CA HIS A 26 -5.35 -12.87 8.68
C HIS A 26 -6.71 -13.42 8.25
N SER A 27 -7.31 -14.30 9.05
CA SER A 27 -8.66 -14.85 8.82
C SER A 27 -9.79 -13.97 9.35
N ASP A 28 -9.48 -12.86 10.04
CA ASP A 28 -10.50 -11.87 10.41
C ASP A 28 -10.89 -11.01 9.20
N THR A 29 -11.98 -11.40 8.54
CA THR A 29 -12.53 -10.70 7.38
C THR A 29 -13.62 -9.68 7.75
N SER A 30 -13.70 -9.25 9.03
CA SER A 30 -14.72 -8.30 9.49
C SER A 30 -14.65 -6.93 8.79
N ASN A 31 -13.49 -6.57 8.23
CA ASN A 31 -13.25 -5.31 7.52
C ASN A 31 -13.18 -5.47 5.98
N THR A 32 -13.42 -6.69 5.47
CA THR A 32 -13.47 -7.03 4.04
C THR A 32 -14.80 -6.55 3.44
N VAL A 33 -14.94 -5.23 3.35
CA VAL A 33 -16.16 -4.53 2.91
C VAL A 33 -15.90 -3.88 1.57
N TYR A 34 -16.63 -4.31 0.53
CA TYR A 34 -16.51 -3.76 -0.83
C TYR A 34 -17.84 -3.33 -1.46
N ASP A 35 -18.97 -3.59 -0.78
CA ASP A 35 -20.27 -3.07 -1.16
C ASP A 35 -20.39 -1.60 -0.71
N ILE A 36 -20.65 -0.69 -1.65
CA ILE A 36 -20.78 0.75 -1.39
C ILE A 36 -21.97 1.09 -0.48
N THR A 37 -22.96 0.21 -0.40
CA THR A 37 -24.15 0.36 0.43
C THR A 37 -23.91 -0.02 1.88
N ASP A 38 -22.81 -0.73 2.17
CA ASP A 38 -22.43 -1.10 3.52
C ASP A 38 -22.05 0.15 4.35
N PRO A 39 -22.57 0.30 5.58
CA PRO A 39 -22.23 1.43 6.45
C PRO A 39 -20.73 1.60 6.72
N ASN A 40 -19.98 0.49 6.77
CA ASN A 40 -18.53 0.48 7.02
C ASN A 40 -17.71 0.75 5.76
N TYR A 41 -18.32 0.76 4.56
CA TYR A 41 -17.58 1.00 3.32
C TYR A 41 -16.80 2.32 3.35
N TRP A 42 -17.43 3.37 3.88
CA TRP A 42 -16.86 4.73 3.98
C TRP A 42 -16.12 4.99 5.30
N ASN A 43 -15.95 3.98 6.16
CA ASN A 43 -15.25 4.11 7.42
C ASN A 43 -13.73 3.96 7.22
N SER A 44 -12.97 5.02 7.52
CA SER A 44 -11.52 5.04 7.32
C SER A 44 -10.75 4.11 8.28
N ASP A 45 -11.24 3.87 9.50
CA ASP A 45 -10.61 2.93 10.43
C ASP A 45 -10.76 1.47 9.97
N SER A 46 -11.94 1.12 9.45
CA SER A 46 -12.20 -0.17 8.83
C SER A 46 -11.32 -0.38 7.59
N LEU A 47 -11.17 0.66 6.75
CA LEU A 47 -10.25 0.62 5.62
C LEU A 47 -8.81 0.36 6.08
N ASN A 48 -8.32 1.11 7.07
CA ASN A 48 -6.93 1.00 7.54
C ASN A 48 -6.64 -0.39 8.11
N LYS A 49 -7.57 -0.98 8.88
CA LYS A 49 -7.43 -2.36 9.37
C LYS A 49 -7.35 -3.38 8.24
N GLU A 50 -8.16 -3.21 7.20
CA GLU A 50 -8.12 -4.10 6.04
C GLU A 50 -6.85 -3.91 5.20
N LEU A 51 -6.36 -2.67 5.07
CA LEU A 51 -5.06 -2.38 4.44
C LEU A 51 -3.92 -3.05 5.21
N ASP A 52 -3.87 -2.90 6.54
CA ASP A 52 -2.86 -3.53 7.37
C ASP A 52 -2.87 -5.04 7.21
N ARG A 53 -4.05 -5.67 7.29
CA ARG A 53 -4.22 -7.12 7.12
C ARG A 53 -3.78 -7.61 5.73
N VAL A 54 -4.23 -6.96 4.67
CA VAL A 54 -3.90 -7.38 3.30
C VAL A 54 -2.43 -7.16 2.99
N PHE A 55 -1.84 -6.04 3.41
CA PHE A 55 -0.42 -5.79 3.22
C PHE A 55 0.44 -6.80 3.98
N ASP A 56 0.05 -7.18 5.19
CA ASP A 56 0.77 -8.16 6.01
C ASP A 56 0.78 -9.56 5.35
N VAL A 57 -0.37 -9.98 4.80
CA VAL A 57 -0.45 -11.21 3.99
C VAL A 57 0.41 -11.11 2.72
N CYS A 58 0.42 -9.96 2.06
CA CYS A 58 1.18 -9.75 0.83
C CYS A 58 2.70 -9.79 1.06
N ILE A 59 3.20 -9.19 2.15
CA ILE A 59 4.64 -9.20 2.47
C ILE A 59 5.15 -10.59 2.83
N GLY A 60 4.30 -11.46 3.40
CA GLY A 60 4.66 -12.85 3.68
C GLY A 60 4.68 -13.74 2.43
N CYS A 61 3.83 -13.44 1.43
CA CYS A 61 3.64 -14.30 0.25
C CYS A 61 4.48 -13.90 -0.96
N ARG A 62 4.65 -12.59 -1.23
CA ARG A 62 5.48 -11.99 -2.29
C ARG A 62 5.28 -12.49 -3.75
N LEU A 63 4.32 -13.38 -4.04
CA LEU A 63 4.09 -13.94 -5.38
C LEU A 63 3.77 -12.91 -6.47
N CYS A 64 3.20 -11.76 -6.09
CA CYS A 64 2.65 -10.78 -7.04
C CYS A 64 3.67 -9.76 -7.57
N PHE A 65 4.95 -9.82 -7.17
CA PHE A 65 5.95 -8.75 -7.40
C PHE A 65 6.13 -8.36 -8.88
N ASN A 66 6.05 -9.33 -9.80
CA ASN A 66 6.20 -9.08 -11.23
C ASN A 66 4.91 -8.67 -11.95
N LEU A 67 3.77 -8.66 -11.26
CA LEU A 67 2.46 -8.48 -11.88
C LEU A 67 1.87 -7.08 -11.66
N CYS A 68 2.32 -6.35 -10.65
CA CYS A 68 1.80 -5.03 -10.32
C CYS A 68 2.86 -4.21 -9.57
N PRO A 69 3.12 -2.93 -9.96
CA PRO A 69 4.16 -2.10 -9.34
C PRO A 69 3.85 -1.71 -7.89
N SER A 70 2.59 -1.85 -7.46
CA SER A 70 2.16 -1.68 -6.07
C SER A 70 2.87 -2.65 -5.10
N PHE A 71 3.18 -3.88 -5.53
CA PHE A 71 3.82 -4.87 -4.66
C PHE A 71 5.32 -4.61 -4.42
N PRO A 72 6.17 -4.35 -5.44
CA PRO A 72 7.53 -3.88 -5.21
C PRO A 72 7.59 -2.66 -4.29
N ALA A 73 6.72 -1.66 -4.51
CA ALA A 73 6.67 -0.48 -3.63
C ALA A 73 6.35 -0.85 -2.17
N LEU A 74 5.42 -1.78 -1.94
CA LEU A 74 5.11 -2.28 -0.59
C LEU A 74 6.31 -3.00 0.03
N PHE A 75 6.95 -3.90 -0.72
CA PHE A 75 8.06 -4.71 -0.23
C PHE A 75 9.28 -3.86 0.06
N ASP A 76 9.64 -2.95 -0.85
CA ASP A 76 10.73 -2.00 -0.67
C ASP A 76 10.48 -1.11 0.54
N ALA A 77 9.25 -0.64 0.76
CA ALA A 77 8.92 0.19 1.92
C ALA A 77 9.11 -0.57 3.24
N VAL A 78 8.67 -1.84 3.30
CA VAL A 78 8.81 -2.69 4.49
C VAL A 78 10.26 -3.07 4.72
N ASP A 79 10.99 -3.52 3.69
CA ASP A 79 12.40 -3.87 3.80
C ASP A 79 13.24 -2.65 4.23
N ASN A 80 12.93 -1.46 3.71
CA ASN A 80 13.55 -0.20 4.16
C ASN A 80 13.20 0.17 5.60
N ALA A 81 11.98 -0.13 6.07
CA ALA A 81 11.63 0.03 7.48
C ALA A 81 12.50 -0.87 8.37
N GLY A 82 12.75 -2.11 7.94
CA GLY A 82 13.69 -3.02 8.60
C GLY A 82 15.13 -2.50 8.61
N ASN A 83 15.61 -1.97 7.48
CA ASN A 83 16.94 -1.34 7.40
C ASN A 83 17.08 -0.17 8.40
N LYS A 84 16.06 0.69 8.51
CA LYS A 84 16.04 1.77 9.51
C LYS A 84 16.14 1.25 10.95
N LYS A 85 15.40 0.17 11.29
CA LYS A 85 15.52 -0.48 12.62
C LYS A 85 16.95 -0.95 12.88
N ARG A 86 17.59 -1.54 11.87
CA ARG A 86 18.96 -2.03 11.95
C ARG A 86 19.99 -0.90 12.11
N GLU A 87 19.85 0.18 11.34
CA GLU A 87 20.71 1.37 11.43
C GLU A 87 20.66 2.00 12.83
N ILE A 88 19.48 2.05 13.45
CA ILE A 88 19.31 2.50 14.83
C ILE A 88 20.07 1.58 15.79
N ALA A 89 19.91 0.26 15.65
CA ALA A 89 20.59 -0.71 16.51
C ALA A 89 22.12 -0.68 16.38
N GLU A 90 22.64 -0.45 15.16
CA GLU A 90 24.08 -0.22 14.92
C GLU A 90 24.57 1.07 15.60
N ALA A 91 23.81 2.16 15.48
CA ALA A 91 24.15 3.45 16.10
C ALA A 91 24.15 3.37 17.64
N GLU A 92 23.30 2.51 18.20
CA GLU A 92 23.25 2.23 19.64
C GLU A 92 24.29 1.19 20.10
N GLY A 93 25.05 0.60 19.16
CA GLY A 93 26.07 -0.42 19.45
C GLY A 93 25.49 -1.77 19.88
N ARG A 94 24.22 -2.06 19.58
CA ARG A 94 23.57 -3.34 19.89
C ARG A 94 23.95 -4.45 18.90
N VAL A 95 24.26 -4.07 17.65
CA VAL A 95 24.67 -4.99 16.59
C VAL A 95 25.86 -4.41 15.84
N GLU A 96 26.76 -5.30 15.39
CA GLU A 96 27.88 -4.92 14.55
C GLU A 96 27.43 -4.53 13.13
N LYS A 97 28.30 -3.76 12.45
CA LYS A 97 28.03 -3.34 11.08
C LYS A 97 27.96 -4.56 10.16
N LYS A 98 26.99 -4.60 9.25
CA LYS A 98 26.86 -5.74 8.31
C LYS A 98 28.15 -5.86 7.52
N VAL A 99 28.79 -7.03 7.59
CA VAL A 99 29.93 -7.35 6.73
C VAL A 99 29.37 -7.94 5.44
N GLU A 100 29.52 -7.22 4.33
CA GLU A 100 29.24 -7.78 3.00
C GLU A 100 30.30 -8.85 2.71
N ARG A 101 29.85 -10.10 2.56
CA ARG A 101 30.70 -11.23 2.18
C ARG A 101 30.38 -11.63 0.74
N GLU A 102 31.38 -11.58 -0.12
CA GLU A 102 31.30 -11.98 -1.54
C GLU A 102 31.76 -13.43 -1.76
N ASP A 103 32.35 -14.05 -0.75
CA ASP A 103 32.84 -15.42 -0.77
C ASP A 103 31.73 -16.44 -0.48
N TYR A 104 31.78 -17.58 -1.17
CA TYR A 104 30.88 -18.68 -0.91
C TYR A 104 31.15 -19.22 0.49
N LEU A 105 30.09 -19.27 1.29
CA LEU A 105 30.20 -19.52 2.70
C LEU A 105 30.21 -21.04 2.98
N ASP A 106 31.41 -21.61 3.01
CA ASP A 106 31.65 -23.02 3.38
C ASP A 106 31.53 -23.20 4.88
N LEU A 107 30.31 -23.47 5.34
CA LEU A 107 29.96 -23.47 6.75
C LEU A 107 29.72 -24.86 7.28
N PRO A 108 30.28 -25.20 8.46
CA PRO A 108 29.84 -26.38 9.18
C PRO A 108 28.37 -26.20 9.63
N GLU A 109 27.57 -27.27 9.53
CA GLU A 109 26.15 -27.26 9.92
C GLU A 109 25.97 -26.80 11.37
N GLY A 110 25.21 -25.71 11.60
CA GLY A 110 24.74 -25.30 12.93
C GLY A 110 25.22 -23.93 13.44
N GLU A 111 26.33 -23.36 12.97
CA GLU A 111 26.86 -22.08 13.49
C GLU A 111 26.04 -20.83 13.04
N HIS A 112 25.22 -20.96 12.00
CA HIS A 112 24.40 -19.86 11.44
C HIS A 112 23.15 -19.54 12.25
N ALA A 113 22.78 -20.40 13.18
CA ALA A 113 21.50 -20.28 13.87
C ALA A 113 21.43 -19.02 14.75
N SER A 114 22.53 -18.63 15.42
CA SER A 114 22.54 -17.46 16.31
C SER A 114 22.55 -16.13 15.57
N GLU A 115 23.29 -16.02 14.46
CA GLU A 115 23.32 -14.80 13.63
C GLU A 115 22.01 -14.60 12.87
N ALA A 116 21.39 -15.67 12.38
CA ALA A 116 20.06 -15.58 11.76
C ALA A 116 18.97 -15.16 12.77
N SER A 117 19.17 -15.44 14.07
CA SER A 117 18.19 -15.11 15.11
C SER A 117 18.09 -13.60 15.37
N ILE A 118 19.22 -12.88 15.32
CA ILE A 118 19.22 -11.43 15.57
C ILE A 118 18.65 -10.65 14.38
N GLU A 119 18.81 -11.14 13.15
CA GLU A 119 18.28 -10.48 11.95
C GLU A 119 16.75 -10.38 11.95
N VAL A 120 16.06 -11.31 12.62
CA VAL A 120 14.59 -11.30 12.75
C VAL A 120 14.09 -10.05 13.49
N GLU A 121 14.88 -9.48 14.41
CA GLU A 121 14.52 -8.24 15.13
C GLU A 121 14.43 -7.02 14.19
N PHE A 122 15.09 -7.09 13.03
CA PHE A 122 15.11 -6.02 12.04
C PHE A 122 14.15 -6.27 10.89
N CYS A 123 13.25 -7.25 10.99
CA CYS A 123 12.19 -7.41 10.00
C CYS A 123 11.27 -6.17 10.05
N GLY A 124 11.01 -5.59 8.88
CA GLY A 124 10.01 -4.53 8.77
C GLY A 124 8.61 -5.09 8.94
N GLU A 125 7.72 -4.33 9.55
CA GLU A 125 6.30 -4.64 9.71
C GLU A 125 5.46 -3.58 9.00
N VAL A 126 4.21 -3.93 8.67
CA VAL A 126 3.28 -2.98 8.04
C VAL A 126 2.97 -1.78 8.94
N THR A 127 3.04 -1.99 10.26
CA THR A 127 2.90 -0.96 11.29
C THR A 127 4.00 0.10 11.23
N ASP A 128 5.18 -0.23 10.69
CA ASP A 128 6.31 0.71 10.55
C ASP A 128 6.15 1.67 9.37
N LEU A 129 5.20 1.40 8.46
CA LEU A 129 5.03 2.19 7.25
C LEU A 129 4.40 3.55 7.54
N THR A 130 4.95 4.59 6.92
CA THR A 130 4.35 5.92 6.93
C THR A 130 3.07 5.94 6.09
N GLY A 131 2.19 6.91 6.36
CA GLY A 131 1.00 7.10 5.54
C GLY A 131 1.33 7.36 4.07
N ALA A 132 2.45 8.03 3.78
CA ALA A 132 2.90 8.30 2.42
C ALA A 132 3.33 7.01 1.70
N GLU A 133 4.16 6.17 2.33
CA GLU A 133 4.58 4.87 1.77
C GLU A 133 3.36 3.98 1.50
N ARG A 134 2.40 3.93 2.42
CA ARG A 134 1.19 3.14 2.20
C ARG A 134 0.29 3.72 1.09
N TRP A 135 0.19 5.04 0.95
CA TRP A 135 -0.54 5.65 -0.17
C TRP A 135 0.15 5.43 -1.51
N ASP A 136 1.47 5.34 -1.54
CA ASP A 136 2.23 5.02 -2.76
C ASP A 136 1.84 3.63 -3.29
N VAL A 137 1.71 2.64 -2.39
CA VAL A 137 1.18 1.31 -2.73
C VAL A 137 -0.21 1.41 -3.36
N VAL A 138 -1.12 2.20 -2.76
CA VAL A 138 -2.48 2.39 -3.29
C VAL A 138 -2.49 3.06 -4.66
N ASP A 139 -1.60 4.03 -4.86
CA ASP A 139 -1.54 4.84 -6.08
C ASP A 139 -0.93 4.10 -7.27
N LEU A 140 -0.03 3.16 -6.99
CA LEU A 140 0.59 2.31 -8.01
C LEU A 140 -0.32 1.15 -8.47
N CYS A 141 -1.47 0.93 -7.81
CA CYS A 141 -2.40 -0.10 -8.24
C CYS A 141 -3.34 0.40 -9.36
N TYR A 142 -3.14 -0.13 -10.57
CA TYR A 142 -3.99 0.15 -11.73
C TYR A 142 -5.28 -0.68 -11.82
N GLN A 143 -5.57 -1.51 -10.82
CA GLN A 143 -6.84 -2.27 -10.73
C GLN A 143 -7.08 -3.22 -11.93
N CYS A 144 -6.01 -3.70 -12.58
CA CYS A 144 -6.07 -4.60 -13.74
C CYS A 144 -6.39 -6.07 -13.41
N LYS A 145 -6.41 -6.44 -12.12
CA LYS A 145 -6.63 -7.80 -11.60
C LYS A 145 -5.63 -8.88 -12.05
N LEU A 146 -4.47 -8.50 -12.60
CA LEU A 146 -3.46 -9.49 -13.00
C LEU A 146 -2.95 -10.31 -11.80
N CYS A 147 -2.76 -9.67 -10.65
CA CYS A 147 -2.31 -10.33 -9.42
C CYS A 147 -3.32 -11.34 -8.85
N ASP A 148 -4.63 -11.16 -9.09
CA ASP A 148 -5.67 -12.06 -8.56
C ASP A 148 -5.51 -13.49 -9.11
N THR A 149 -4.98 -13.62 -10.33
CA THR A 149 -4.78 -14.92 -10.99
C THR A 149 -3.77 -15.80 -10.24
N VAL A 150 -2.68 -15.21 -9.76
CA VAL A 150 -1.62 -15.92 -9.02
C VAL A 150 -1.91 -15.98 -7.52
N CYS A 151 -2.63 -15.00 -6.97
CA CYS A 151 -2.89 -14.92 -5.53
C CYS A 151 -3.68 -16.14 -5.03
N PRO A 152 -3.16 -16.95 -4.09
CA PRO A 152 -3.86 -18.13 -3.57
C PRO A 152 -4.99 -17.77 -2.60
N TYR A 153 -5.03 -16.52 -2.12
CA TYR A 153 -5.87 -16.08 -1.00
C TYR A 153 -7.17 -15.39 -1.40
N THR A 154 -7.54 -15.43 -2.68
CA THR A 154 -8.71 -14.72 -3.18
C THR A 154 -10.02 -15.43 -2.79
N PRO A 155 -11.14 -14.69 -2.64
CA PRO A 155 -12.45 -15.29 -2.41
C PRO A 155 -12.85 -16.33 -3.45
N GLY A 156 -12.47 -16.13 -4.72
CA GLY A 156 -12.78 -17.06 -5.80
C GLY A 156 -12.07 -18.41 -5.72
N LYS A 157 -11.09 -18.56 -4.82
CA LYS A 157 -10.39 -19.81 -4.51
C LYS A 157 -10.81 -20.37 -3.13
N ASP A 158 -11.90 -19.84 -2.56
CA ASP A 158 -12.48 -20.26 -1.28
C ASP A 158 -11.49 -20.21 -0.09
N HIS A 159 -10.53 -19.29 -0.13
CA HIS A 159 -9.53 -19.15 0.92
C HIS A 159 -10.03 -18.28 2.08
N GLU A 160 -9.73 -18.67 3.33
CA GLU A 160 -10.22 -17.98 4.54
C GLU A 160 -9.85 -16.49 4.63
N PHE A 161 -8.68 -16.10 4.09
CA PHE A 161 -8.25 -14.69 4.13
C PHE A 161 -9.03 -13.75 3.22
N GLN A 162 -9.77 -14.26 2.22
CA GLN A 162 -10.65 -13.46 1.36
C GLN A 162 -9.99 -12.17 0.79
N LEU A 163 -8.75 -12.27 0.28
CA LEU A 163 -8.01 -11.12 -0.25
C LEU A 163 -8.58 -10.63 -1.58
N GLU A 164 -9.07 -9.38 -1.63
CA GLU A 164 -9.40 -8.69 -2.88
C GLU A 164 -8.61 -7.39 -3.04
N PHE A 165 -7.32 -7.53 -3.35
CA PHE A 165 -6.40 -6.39 -3.47
C PHE A 165 -6.91 -5.27 -4.39
N PRO A 166 -7.37 -5.55 -5.64
CA PRO A 166 -7.84 -4.48 -6.53
C PRO A 166 -9.05 -3.73 -5.98
N LYS A 167 -10.02 -4.44 -5.37
CA LYS A 167 -11.22 -3.81 -4.79
C LYS A 167 -10.88 -2.98 -3.56
N LEU A 168 -9.94 -3.43 -2.74
CA LEU A 168 -9.44 -2.67 -1.60
C LEU A 168 -8.79 -1.35 -2.04
N MET A 169 -7.95 -1.38 -3.09
CA MET A 169 -7.35 -0.16 -3.64
C MET A 169 -8.41 0.79 -4.19
N THR A 170 -9.42 0.28 -4.89
CA THR A 170 -10.57 1.08 -5.35
C THR A 170 -11.33 1.71 -4.17
N ARG A 171 -11.58 0.98 -3.08
CA ARG A 171 -12.21 1.51 -1.87
C ARG A 171 -11.37 2.61 -1.24
N ALA A 172 -10.05 2.41 -1.13
CA ALA A 172 -9.13 3.40 -0.61
C ALA A 172 -9.16 4.71 -1.43
N GLN A 173 -9.10 4.60 -2.76
CA GLN A 173 -9.21 5.75 -3.66
C GLN A 173 -10.58 6.44 -3.57
N ALA A 174 -11.67 5.67 -3.41
CA ALA A 174 -13.01 6.22 -3.24
C ALA A 174 -13.14 7.05 -1.95
N ILE A 175 -12.69 6.52 -0.81
CA ILE A 175 -12.67 7.24 0.47
C ILE A 175 -11.82 8.51 0.34
N ARG A 176 -10.60 8.40 -0.18
CA ARG A 176 -9.71 9.57 -0.37
C ARG A 176 -10.32 10.64 -1.27
N THR A 177 -11.00 10.23 -2.35
CA THR A 177 -11.65 11.17 -3.27
C THR A 177 -12.85 11.86 -2.63
N LYS A 178 -13.60 11.14 -1.77
CA LYS A 178 -14.71 11.71 -1.00
C LYS A 178 -14.21 12.76 0.00
N GLU A 179 -13.07 12.51 0.64
CA GLU A 179 -12.48 13.44 1.61
C GLU A 179 -11.78 14.64 0.95
N ARG A 180 -10.93 14.38 -0.05
CA ARG A 180 -10.11 15.40 -0.72
C ARG A 180 -10.91 16.23 -1.75
N GLY A 181 -11.96 15.64 -2.31
CA GLY A 181 -12.63 16.16 -3.48
C GLY A 181 -11.81 15.99 -4.76
N ILE A 182 -12.44 16.28 -5.90
CA ILE A 182 -11.81 16.30 -7.22
C ILE A 182 -11.44 17.72 -7.62
N LYS A 183 -10.35 17.89 -8.38
CA LYS A 183 -9.97 19.23 -8.89
C LYS A 183 -11.03 19.74 -9.86
N SER A 184 -11.20 21.06 -9.92
CA SER A 184 -12.13 21.69 -10.86
C SER A 184 -11.79 21.41 -12.32
N SER A 185 -10.49 21.32 -12.65
CA SER A 185 -10.01 20.88 -13.97
C SER A 185 -10.54 19.50 -14.33
N ASP A 186 -10.44 18.56 -13.39
CA ASP A 186 -10.79 17.16 -13.60
C ASP A 186 -12.32 17.04 -13.73
N LYS A 187 -13.06 17.83 -12.93
CA LYS A 187 -14.52 17.93 -13.03
C LYS A 187 -14.98 18.50 -14.37
N PHE A 188 -14.25 19.49 -14.92
CA PHE A 188 -14.54 20.04 -16.25
C PHE A 188 -14.23 19.01 -17.34
N LEU A 189 -13.04 18.40 -17.32
CA LEU A 189 -12.62 17.41 -18.33
C LEU A 189 -13.47 16.13 -18.31
N ALA A 190 -13.96 15.72 -17.13
CA ALA A 190 -14.86 14.59 -17.00
C ALA A 190 -16.27 14.85 -17.58
N ASN A 191 -16.67 16.11 -17.74
CA ASN A 191 -17.95 16.47 -18.34
C ASN A 191 -17.83 16.58 -19.87
N THR A 192 -17.77 15.42 -20.53
CA THR A 192 -17.62 15.30 -21.98
C THR A 192 -18.71 16.03 -22.77
N ASP A 193 -19.94 16.08 -22.26
CA ASP A 193 -21.05 16.76 -22.93
C ASP A 193 -20.85 18.28 -22.96
N PHE A 194 -20.42 18.86 -21.84
CA PHE A 194 -20.12 20.28 -21.76
C PHE A 194 -18.91 20.64 -22.63
N VAL A 195 -17.82 19.88 -22.51
CA VAL A 195 -16.59 20.08 -23.29
C VAL A 195 -16.87 19.91 -24.78
N GLY A 196 -17.65 18.90 -25.16
CA GLY A 196 -18.05 18.64 -26.55
C GLY A 196 -18.87 19.79 -27.13
N LYS A 197 -19.89 20.28 -26.41
CA LYS A 197 -20.68 21.44 -26.84
C LYS A 197 -19.83 22.69 -27.02
N LEU A 198 -18.91 22.94 -26.08
CA LEU A 198 -17.98 24.06 -26.17
C LEU A 198 -17.06 23.94 -27.38
N GLY A 199 -16.51 22.74 -27.62
CA GLY A 199 -15.65 22.44 -28.77
C GLY A 199 -16.37 22.63 -30.11
N SER A 200 -17.64 22.23 -30.23
CA SER A 200 -18.45 22.43 -31.44
C SER A 200 -18.69 23.90 -31.77
N ILE A 201 -18.67 24.80 -30.77
CA ILE A 201 -18.83 26.25 -30.97
C ILE A 201 -17.48 26.90 -31.31
N ILE A 202 -16.42 26.52 -30.60
CA ILE A 202 -15.10 27.12 -30.74
C ILE A 202 -14.45 26.73 -32.08
N GLY A 203 -14.68 25.50 -32.57
CA GLY A 203 -14.09 25.01 -33.82
C GLY A 203 -14.36 25.91 -35.05
N PRO A 204 -15.62 26.21 -35.38
CA PRO A 204 -15.97 27.14 -36.46
C PRO A 204 -15.41 28.55 -36.26
N LEU A 205 -15.37 29.02 -35.01
CA LEU A 205 -14.85 30.35 -34.64
C LEU A 205 -13.33 30.45 -34.89
N LEU A 206 -12.56 29.45 -34.49
CA LEU A 206 -11.13 29.36 -34.76
C LEU A 206 -10.84 29.23 -36.26
N ASN A 207 -11.64 28.41 -36.97
CA ASN A 207 -11.52 28.28 -38.42
C ASN A 207 -11.81 29.62 -39.13
N LEU A 208 -12.78 30.39 -38.64
CA LEU A 208 -13.06 31.73 -39.14
C LEU A 208 -11.89 32.70 -38.84
N SER A 209 -11.36 32.68 -37.62
CA SER A 209 -10.22 33.53 -37.21
C SER A 209 -8.98 33.26 -38.07
N ASN A 210 -8.66 31.99 -38.35
CA ASN A 210 -7.54 31.61 -39.21
C ASN A 210 -7.72 32.00 -40.68
N ARG A 211 -8.95 32.29 -41.11
CA ARG A 211 -9.25 32.76 -42.48
C ARG A 211 -9.25 34.28 -42.61
N ILE A 212 -9.27 35.00 -41.50
CA ILE A 212 -9.32 36.47 -41.43
C ILE A 212 -7.93 37.05 -41.06
N SER A 213 -7.09 36.27 -40.37
CA SER A 213 -5.64 36.52 -40.25
C SER A 213 -4.89 36.12 -41.50
#